data_AF-A0A9W6HMV7-F1
#
_entry.id   AF-A0A9W6HMV7-F1
#
_cell.length_a   1.000
_cell.length_b   1.000
_cell.length_c   1.000
_cell.angle_alpha   90.00
_cell.angle_beta   90.00
_cell.angle_gamma   90.00
#
_symmetry.space_group_name_H-M   'P 1'
#
loop_
_entity.id
_entity.type
_entity.pdbx_description
1 polymer ?
#
loop_
_entity_poly.entity_id
_entity_poly.type
_entity_poly.pdbx_seq_one_letter_code
_entity_poly.pdbx_strand_id
1 'polypeptide(L)'
;MNADDFEPVEVPDDAPELPPWQEWVVPDGHPHRRFAVSRIPEGAPPAVQEGFARRRIQAVTGECPCGARVQWMDDDGDGARGEIRPVFAPHQMTCPAHDDQLIPAIRAFTQTLDGD
;
A
#
# COMPACT_ATOMS: atom_id res chain seq x y z
N MET A 1 9.04 12.75 -7.90
CA MET A 1 8.00 12.46 -6.90
C MET A 1 8.41 11.13 -6.30
N ASN A 2 8.83 11.13 -5.02
CA ASN A 2 9.17 9.88 -4.35
C ASN A 2 7.88 9.08 -4.18
N ALA A 3 7.92 7.81 -4.56
CA ALA A 3 6.88 6.86 -4.20
C ALA A 3 6.74 6.86 -2.67
N ASP A 4 5.51 6.93 -2.17
CA ASP A 4 5.25 6.78 -0.74
C ASP A 4 5.64 5.36 -0.32
N ASP A 5 6.38 5.21 0.78
CA ASP A 5 6.86 3.91 1.29
C ASP A 5 5.70 2.95 1.67
N PHE A 6 4.48 3.48 1.68
CA PHE A 6 3.25 2.79 2.06
C PHE A 6 2.24 2.70 0.91
N GLU A 7 2.55 3.18 -0.29
CA GLU A 7 1.75 2.90 -1.48
C GLU A 7 1.97 1.44 -1.92
N PRO A 8 0.96 0.77 -2.51
CA PRO A 8 1.17 -0.51 -3.15
C PRO A 8 2.27 -0.39 -4.21
N VAL A 9 3.22 -1.32 -4.20
CA VAL A 9 4.30 -1.30 -5.19
C VAL A 9 4.25 -2.57 -6.02
N GLU A 10 4.27 -2.45 -7.35
CA GLU A 10 4.36 -3.60 -8.23
C GLU A 10 5.71 -4.27 -8.09
N VAL A 11 5.70 -5.58 -7.90
CA VAL A 11 6.92 -6.36 -7.68
C VAL A 11 7.00 -7.54 -8.64
N PRO A 12 8.15 -7.72 -9.33
CA PRO A 12 8.35 -8.82 -10.25
C PRO A 12 8.51 -10.18 -9.56
N ASP A 13 8.41 -11.24 -10.35
CA ASP A 13 8.52 -12.63 -9.86
C ASP A 13 9.87 -12.97 -9.21
N ASP A 14 10.94 -12.27 -9.60
CA ASP A 14 12.32 -12.46 -9.14
C ASP A 14 12.77 -11.46 -8.06
N ALA A 15 11.84 -10.66 -7.54
CA ALA A 15 12.16 -9.68 -6.52
C ALA A 15 12.71 -10.30 -5.23
N PRO A 16 13.55 -9.56 -4.48
CA PRO A 16 13.98 -9.98 -3.17
C PRO A 16 12.78 -10.22 -2.24
N GLU A 17 12.98 -11.10 -1.25
CA GLU A 17 11.98 -11.38 -0.24
C GLU A 17 11.52 -10.09 0.45
N LEU A 18 10.21 -9.97 0.69
CA LEU A 18 9.68 -8.81 1.39
C LEU A 18 10.26 -8.70 2.79
N PRO A 19 10.47 -7.49 3.28
CA PRO A 19 10.68 -7.31 4.71
C PRO A 19 9.46 -7.83 5.50
N PRO A 20 9.66 -8.24 6.76
CA PRO A 20 8.65 -8.95 7.55
C PRO A 20 7.38 -8.13 7.85
N TRP A 21 7.45 -6.80 7.74
CA TRP A 21 6.32 -5.89 7.90
C TRP A 21 5.51 -5.68 6.61
N GLN A 22 5.86 -6.35 5.52
CA GLN A 22 5.12 -6.32 4.26
C GLN A 22 4.60 -7.71 3.89
N GLU A 23 3.62 -7.74 3.00
CA GLU A 23 3.09 -8.95 2.39
C GLU A 23 2.70 -8.71 0.94
N TRP A 24 2.66 -9.81 0.18
CA TRP A 24 2.24 -9.81 -1.21
C TRP A 24 0.72 -9.92 -1.31
N VAL A 25 0.12 -9.08 -2.16
CA VAL A 25 -1.26 -9.27 -2.64
C VAL A 25 -1.30 -9.33 -4.15
N VAL A 26 -2.24 -10.11 -4.69
CA VAL A 26 -2.51 -10.19 -6.12
C VAL A 26 -3.79 -9.42 -6.39
N PRO A 27 -3.78 -8.40 -7.27
CA PRO A 27 -4.99 -7.66 -7.57
C PRO A 27 -5.99 -8.46 -8.39
N ASP A 28 -7.27 -8.24 -8.13
CA ASP A 28 -8.39 -8.82 -8.84
C ASP A 28 -8.34 -8.43 -10.32
N GLY A 29 -8.44 -9.43 -11.20
CA GLY A 29 -8.35 -9.20 -12.66
C GLY A 29 -6.93 -8.99 -13.20
N HIS A 30 -5.91 -8.93 -12.34
CA HIS A 30 -4.50 -8.78 -12.72
C HIS A 30 -3.63 -9.90 -12.12
N PRO A 31 -3.86 -11.19 -12.47
CA PRO A 31 -3.20 -12.35 -11.84
C PRO A 31 -1.69 -12.42 -12.05
N HIS A 32 -1.15 -11.63 -12.99
CA HIS A 32 0.28 -11.54 -13.29
C HIS A 32 0.98 -10.40 -12.54
N ARG A 33 0.24 -9.56 -11.81
CA ARG A 33 0.78 -8.46 -11.02
C ARG A 33 0.81 -8.85 -9.54
N ARG A 34 1.80 -8.32 -8.81
CA ARG A 34 1.92 -8.50 -7.37
C ARG A 34 2.21 -7.17 -6.72
N PHE A 35 1.51 -6.87 -5.63
CA PHE A 35 1.71 -5.65 -4.86
C PHE A 35 2.30 -5.95 -3.49
N ALA A 36 3.35 -5.23 -3.13
CA ALA A 36 3.79 -5.13 -1.74
C ALA A 36 2.81 -4.22 -1.01
N VAL A 37 2.22 -4.70 0.08
CA VAL A 37 1.47 -3.86 1.02
C VAL A 37 2.01 -4.05 2.42
N SER A 38 1.93 -3.02 3.25
CA SER A 38 2.27 -3.14 4.67
C SER A 38 1.27 -4.03 5.39
N ARG A 39 1.78 -4.90 6.26
CA ARG A 39 0.97 -5.67 7.21
C ARG A 39 0.42 -4.73 8.27
N ILE A 40 -0.76 -5.07 8.78
CA ILE A 40 -1.33 -4.39 9.95
C ILE A 40 -0.54 -4.86 11.20
N PRO A 41 0.13 -3.95 11.94
CA PRO A 41 0.82 -4.33 13.16
C PRO A 41 -0.15 -4.87 14.22
N GLU A 42 0.28 -5.90 14.96
CA GLU A 42 -0.48 -6.38 16.11
C GLU A 42 -0.60 -5.26 17.17
N GLY A 43 -1.78 -5.10 17.75
CA GLY A 43 -2.04 -4.05 18.73
C GLY A 43 -2.08 -2.62 18.15
N ALA A 44 -1.99 -2.45 16.82
CA ALA A 44 -2.12 -1.13 16.19
C ALA A 44 -3.42 -0.43 16.61
N PRO A 45 -3.44 0.89 16.83
CA PRO A 45 -4.66 1.60 17.16
C PRO A 45 -5.66 1.54 16.00
N PRO A 46 -6.98 1.68 16.26
CA PRO A 46 -8.03 1.54 15.24
C PRO A 46 -7.81 2.38 13.98
N ALA A 47 -7.29 3.61 14.12
CA ALA A 47 -6.99 4.48 12.98
C ALA A 47 -5.91 3.90 12.05
N VAL A 48 -4.88 3.27 12.61
CA VAL A 48 -3.81 2.63 11.84
C VAL A 48 -4.31 1.34 11.20
N GLN A 49 -5.07 0.52 11.94
CA GLN A 49 -5.67 -0.71 11.40
C GLN A 49 -6.56 -0.40 10.19
N GLU A 50 -7.44 0.59 10.34
CA GLU A 50 -8.37 1.00 9.29
C GLU A 50 -7.64 1.56 8.07
N GLY A 51 -6.63 2.43 8.26
CA GLY A 51 -5.86 2.98 7.15
C GLY A 51 -5.14 1.91 6.33
N PHE A 52 -4.43 0.98 6.99
CA PHE A 52 -3.78 -0.13 6.29
C PHE A 52 -4.78 -1.09 5.64
N ALA A 53 -5.91 -1.39 6.30
CA ALA A 53 -6.97 -2.22 5.73
C ALA A 53 -7.54 -1.59 4.45
N ARG A 54 -7.76 -0.28 4.44
CA ARG A 54 -8.26 0.46 3.27
C ARG A 54 -7.25 0.46 2.10
N ARG A 55 -5.95 0.63 2.38
CA ARG A 55 -4.90 0.49 1.35
C ARG A 55 -4.83 -0.93 0.80
N ARG A 56 -4.94 -1.95 1.65
CA ARG A 56 -5.01 -3.35 1.21
C ARG A 56 -6.23 -3.61 0.32
N ILE A 57 -7.41 -3.15 0.73
CA ILE A 57 -8.63 -3.29 -0.07
C ILE A 57 -8.43 -2.67 -1.45
N GLN A 58 -7.86 -1.46 -1.52
CA GLN A 58 -7.60 -0.80 -2.79
C GLN A 58 -6.54 -1.52 -3.63
N ALA A 59 -5.48 -2.06 -3.01
CA ALA A 59 -4.47 -2.85 -3.70
C ALA A 59 -5.04 -4.15 -4.29
N VAL A 60 -5.95 -4.83 -3.59
CA VAL A 60 -6.56 -6.08 -4.06
C VAL A 60 -7.65 -5.79 -5.08
N THR A 61 -8.59 -4.90 -4.77
CA THR A 61 -9.81 -4.74 -5.58
C THR A 61 -9.69 -3.65 -6.65
N GLY A 62 -8.61 -2.87 -6.62
CA GLY A 62 -8.44 -1.66 -7.43
C GLY A 62 -9.22 -0.45 -6.92
N GLU A 63 -10.05 -0.59 -5.87
CA GLU A 63 -10.93 0.47 -5.38
C GLU A 63 -10.95 0.54 -3.85
N CYS A 64 -10.93 1.75 -3.30
CA CYS A 64 -11.17 2.00 -1.88
C CYS A 64 -12.63 2.46 -1.69
N PRO A 65 -13.31 2.11 -0.57
CA PRO A 65 -14.68 2.57 -0.34
C PRO A 65 -14.86 4.08 -0.18
N CYS A 66 -13.78 4.86 -0.11
CA CYS A 66 -13.86 6.32 -0.28
C CYS A 66 -14.00 6.76 -1.75
N GLY A 67 -14.16 5.83 -2.70
CA GLY A 67 -14.26 6.09 -4.14
C GLY A 67 -12.93 6.28 -4.85
N ALA A 68 -11.82 6.17 -4.11
CA ALA A 68 -10.47 6.21 -4.67
C ALA A 68 -10.16 4.95 -5.47
N ARG A 69 -9.44 5.10 -6.59
CA ARG A 69 -9.11 4.00 -7.50
C ARG A 69 -7.63 3.94 -7.79
N VAL A 70 -7.12 2.71 -7.90
CA VAL A 70 -5.77 2.47 -8.42
C VAL A 70 -5.70 2.97 -9.85
N GLN A 71 -4.67 3.75 -10.17
CA GLN A 71 -4.33 4.07 -11.54
C GLN A 71 -3.26 3.09 -12.00
N TRP A 72 -3.70 2.13 -12.79
CA TRP A 72 -2.82 1.20 -13.48
C TRP A 72 -2.10 1.98 -14.58
N MET A 73 -0.79 2.07 -14.50
CA MET A 73 -0.01 2.49 -15.66
C MET A 73 -0.02 1.31 -16.63
N ASP A 74 -0.97 1.31 -17.57
CA ASP A 74 -1.04 0.31 -18.63
C ASP A 74 0.21 0.41 -19.52
N ASP A 75 0.62 -0.75 -20.04
CA ASP A 75 1.89 -1.07 -20.72
C ASP A 75 2.12 -0.33 -22.06
N ASP A 76 2.09 1.00 -22.10
CA ASP A 76 2.36 1.79 -23.32
C ASP A 76 3.85 1.95 -23.66
N GLY A 77 4.73 1.12 -23.11
CA GLY A 77 6.11 1.05 -23.61
C GLY A 77 7.07 0.36 -22.66
N ASP A 78 7.67 -0.73 -23.15
CA ASP A 78 8.98 -1.26 -22.76
C ASP A 78 9.35 -1.16 -21.27
N GLY A 79 8.41 -1.47 -20.38
CA GLY A 79 8.72 -1.66 -18.97
C GLY A 79 9.61 -2.88 -18.85
N ALA A 80 10.86 -2.69 -18.43
CA ALA A 80 11.78 -3.79 -18.20
C ALA A 80 11.13 -4.79 -17.23
N ARG A 81 10.97 -6.05 -17.69
CA ARG A 81 10.58 -7.16 -16.81
C ARG A 81 11.58 -7.18 -15.65
N GLY A 82 11.11 -7.06 -14.40
CA GLY A 82 11.99 -7.08 -13.23
C GLY A 82 12.10 -5.77 -12.45
N GLU A 83 11.40 -4.70 -12.81
CA GLU A 83 11.46 -3.44 -12.06
C GLU A 83 10.30 -3.26 -11.08
N ILE A 84 10.63 -2.76 -9.89
CA ILE A 84 9.67 -2.35 -8.86
C ILE A 84 9.03 -1.03 -9.31
N ARG A 85 7.71 -0.98 -9.51
CA ARG A 85 7.01 0.23 -10.00
C ARG A 85 6.04 0.80 -8.97
N PRO A 86 6.05 2.12 -8.75
CA PRO A 86 5.06 2.76 -7.89
C PRO A 86 3.68 2.70 -8.51
N VAL A 87 2.67 2.39 -7.70
CA VAL A 87 1.26 2.41 -8.10
C VAL A 87 0.63 3.68 -7.55
N PHE A 88 0.05 4.49 -8.42
CA PHE A 88 -0.63 5.70 -7.96
C PHE A 88 -2.03 5.33 -7.43
N ALA A 89 -2.23 5.51 -6.13
CA ALA A 89 -3.44 5.09 -5.40
C ALA A 89 -4.00 6.23 -4.52
N PRO A 90 -4.48 7.34 -5.13
CA PRO A 90 -4.84 8.54 -4.38
C PRO A 90 -6.12 8.32 -3.56
N HIS A 91 -6.09 8.61 -2.27
CA HIS A 91 -7.28 8.59 -1.40
C HIS A 91 -7.97 9.97 -1.31
N GLN A 92 -9.24 9.99 -0.89
CA GLN A 92 -9.89 11.25 -0.48
C GLN A 92 -9.28 11.77 0.83
N MET A 93 -9.22 13.09 1.01
CA MET A 93 -8.60 13.76 2.18
C MET A 93 -9.06 13.24 3.55
N THR A 94 -10.34 12.86 3.66
CA THR A 94 -10.93 12.38 4.92
C THR A 94 -10.88 10.85 5.06
N CYS A 95 -10.28 10.15 4.09
CA CYS A 95 -10.12 8.71 4.13
C CYS A 95 -9.05 8.34 5.16
N PRO A 96 -9.27 7.34 6.03
CA PRO A 96 -8.25 6.85 6.97
C PRO A 96 -6.96 6.38 6.31
N ALA A 97 -6.99 6.02 5.03
CA ALA A 97 -5.80 5.62 4.27
C ALA A 97 -5.04 6.78 3.63
N HIS A 98 -5.61 7.99 3.62
CA HIS A 98 -4.91 9.17 3.12
C HIS A 98 -3.71 9.49 4.01
N ASP A 99 -2.60 9.91 3.41
CA ASP A 99 -1.32 10.17 4.10
C ASP A 99 -1.49 11.12 5.28
N ASP A 100 -2.24 12.21 5.08
CA ASP A 100 -2.54 13.20 6.13
C ASP A 100 -3.28 12.62 7.34
N GLN A 101 -3.96 11.47 7.19
CA GLN A 101 -4.64 10.78 8.28
C GLN A 101 -3.77 9.65 8.84
N LEU A 102 -3.16 8.85 7.97
CA LEU A 102 -2.48 7.62 8.35
C LEU A 102 -1.07 7.86 8.90
N ILE A 103 -0.26 8.72 8.26
CA ILE A 103 1.14 8.93 8.66
C ILE A 103 1.23 9.48 10.09
N PRO A 104 0.44 10.48 10.51
CA PRO A 104 0.44 10.94 11.90
C PRO A 104 0.03 9.84 12.89
N ALA A 105 -0.95 9.01 12.53
CA ALA A 105 -1.42 7.91 13.38
C ALA A 105 -0.34 6.82 13.56
N ILE A 106 0.38 6.48 12.49
CA ILE A 106 1.53 5.56 12.54
C ILE A 106 2.62 6.14 13.44
N ARG A 107 3.00 7.41 13.23
CA ARG A 107 4.06 8.06 14.02
C ARG A 107 3.73 8.10 15.51
N ALA A 108 2.47 8.39 15.85
CA ALA A 108 2.03 8.37 17.25
C ALA A 108 2.14 6.95 17.85
N PHE A 109 1.75 5.92 17.10
CA PHE A 109 1.86 4.53 17.54
C PHE A 109 3.32 4.07 17.71
N THR A 110 4.21 4.39 16.77
CA THR A 110 5.62 3.99 16.88
C THR A 110 6.30 4.68 18.07
N GLN A 111 5.97 5.94 18.34
CA GLN A 111 6.47 6.65 19.53
C GLN A 111 6.00 6.02 20.85
N THR A 112 4.81 5.41 20.89
CA THR A 112 4.36 4.67 22.08
C THR A 112 5.11 3.36 22.28
N LEU A 113 5.60 2.73 21.21
CA LEU A 113 6.37 1.48 21.29
C LEU A 113 7.84 1.70 21.67
N ASP A 114 8.44 2.83 21.30
CA ASP A 114 9.83 3.18 21.64
C ASP A 114 9.98 3.75 23.07
N GLY A 115 8.87 4.03 23.74
CA GLY A 115 8.80 4.66 25.06
C GLY A 115 8.53 3.71 26.23
N ASP A 116 8.34 2.41 25.97
CA ASP A 116 8.13 1.34 26.96
C ASP A 116 9.40 0.52 27.23
#